data_AF-A0A946RCE5-F1
#
_entry.id   AF-A0A946RCE5-F1
#
_cell.length_a   1.000
_cell.length_b   1.000
_cell.length_c   1.000
_cell.angle_alpha   90.00
_cell.angle_beta   90.00
_cell.angle_gamma   90.00
#
_symmetry.space_group_name_H-M   'P 1'
#
loop_
_entity.id
_entity.type
_entity.pdbx_description
1 polymer ?
#
loop_
_entity_poly.entity_id
_entity_poly.type
_entity_poly.pdbx_seq_one_letter_code
_entity_poly.pdbx_strand_id
1 'polypeptide(L)'
;MKKYNSVKSQKGFSLIEILLVILVLGIISTMAASMLAHGADIYKETIYRQSFIGQARSAFWRMSRESGLQRSASNFTLSGPKYLYSRNAHNENVEFSLLNVSDLNYTAISGTTYPLSSQLKTSESLFRYYNQSFTEIQLSENQTLGSQAETVQLLQLDMSFKQDDDSVRFSSYIYPNNFRYGKKMSYHD
;
A
#
# COMPACT_ATOMS: atom_id res chain seq x y z
N MET A 1 18.85 -73.02 48.85
CA MET A 1 17.72 -72.08 49.10
C MET A 1 17.30 -71.46 47.77
N LYS A 2 16.09 -71.76 47.26
CA LYS A 2 15.57 -71.20 46.00
C LYS A 2 14.83 -69.89 46.29
N LYS A 3 15.30 -68.79 45.71
CA LYS A 3 14.65 -67.46 45.75
C LYS A 3 13.48 -67.47 44.76
N TYR A 4 12.25 -67.38 45.25
CA TYR A 4 11.07 -67.21 44.41
C TYR A 4 10.97 -65.75 43.96
N ASN A 5 11.10 -65.51 42.65
CA ASN A 5 10.80 -64.20 42.09
C ASN A 5 9.27 -64.05 42.04
N SER A 6 8.75 -63.17 42.90
CA SER A 6 7.38 -62.69 42.83
C SER A 6 7.21 -61.90 41.52
N VAL A 7 6.46 -62.46 40.57
CA VAL A 7 5.97 -61.70 39.41
C VAL A 7 4.90 -60.76 39.93
N LYS A 8 5.19 -59.46 39.96
CA LYS A 8 4.18 -58.43 40.25
C LYS A 8 3.09 -58.52 39.17
N SER A 9 1.85 -58.80 39.57
CA SER A 9 0.69 -58.66 38.71
C SER A 9 0.54 -57.19 38.32
N GLN A 10 0.87 -56.84 37.08
CA GLN A 10 0.51 -55.54 36.52
C GLN A 10 -0.99 -55.53 36.30
N LYS A 11 -1.70 -54.68 37.06
CA LYS A 11 -3.12 -54.43 36.82
C LYS A 11 -3.24 -53.66 35.51
N GLY A 12 -3.94 -54.22 34.54
CA GLY A 12 -4.31 -53.52 33.30
C GLY A 12 -5.35 -52.44 33.55
N PHE A 13 -5.57 -51.59 32.55
CA PHE A 13 -6.60 -50.55 32.61
C PHE A 13 -8.01 -51.16 32.62
N SER A 14 -8.87 -50.61 33.46
CA SER A 14 -10.30 -50.92 33.48
C SER A 14 -11.00 -50.27 32.29
N LEU A 15 -12.10 -50.88 31.81
CA LEU A 15 -12.93 -50.33 30.74
C LEU A 15 -13.39 -48.89 31.05
N ILE A 16 -13.76 -48.62 32.31
CA ILE A 16 -14.20 -47.28 32.73
C ILE A 16 -13.06 -46.24 32.66
N GLU A 17 -11.82 -46.65 32.93
CA GLU A 17 -10.66 -45.77 32.85
C GLU A 17 -10.38 -45.39 31.40
N ILE A 18 -10.46 -46.35 30.47
CA ILE A 18 -10.29 -46.09 29.04
C ILE A 18 -11.40 -45.16 28.52
N LEU A 19 -12.65 -45.36 28.94
CA LEU A 19 -13.76 -44.50 28.56
C LEU A 19 -13.58 -43.06 29.06
N LEU A 20 -13.15 -42.88 30.31
CA LEU A 20 -12.87 -41.55 30.85
C LEU A 20 -11.71 -40.86 30.14
N VAL A 21 -10.66 -41.59 29.78
CA VAL A 21 -9.53 -41.05 29.01
C VAL A 21 -9.99 -40.59 27.62
N ILE A 22 -10.78 -41.40 26.90
CA ILE A 22 -11.32 -41.02 25.59
C ILE A 22 -12.21 -39.78 25.69
N LEU A 23 -13.06 -39.69 26.73
CA LEU A 23 -13.91 -38.54 26.98
C LEU A 23 -13.07 -37.26 27.18
N VAL A 24 -12.08 -37.32 28.07
CA VAL A 24 -11.20 -36.18 28.36
C VAL A 24 -10.40 -35.78 27.12
N LEU A 25 -9.86 -36.75 26.37
CA LEU A 25 -9.14 -36.49 25.12
C LEU A 25 -10.05 -35.83 24.07
N GLY A 26 -11.31 -36.25 23.95
CA GLY A 26 -12.27 -35.61 23.04
C GLY A 26 -12.52 -34.14 23.37
N ILE A 27 -12.68 -33.83 24.67
CA ILE A 27 -12.87 -32.45 25.14
C ILE A 27 -11.62 -31.60 24.84
N ILE A 28 -10.43 -32.08 25.23
CA ILE A 28 -9.17 -31.36 24.99
C ILE A 28 -8.91 -31.19 23.49
N SER A 29 -9.18 -32.22 22.67
CA SER A 29 -8.95 -32.19 21.23
C SER A 29 -9.82 -31.15 20.52
N THR A 30 -11.09 -31.04 20.90
CA THR A 30 -12.00 -30.03 20.33
C THR A 30 -11.60 -28.61 20.72
N MET A 31 -11.17 -28.39 21.96
CA MET A 31 -10.62 -27.10 22.41
C MET A 31 -9.31 -26.75 21.71
N ALA A 32 -8.40 -27.71 21.56
CA ALA A 32 -7.14 -27.49 20.85
C ALA A 32 -7.40 -27.16 19.37
N ALA A 33 -8.33 -27.86 18.73
CA ALA A 33 -8.71 -27.61 17.34
C ALA A 33 -9.31 -26.21 17.15
N SER A 34 -10.19 -25.75 18.05
CA SER A 34 -10.77 -24.40 17.95
C SER A 34 -9.74 -23.30 18.17
N MET A 35 -8.81 -23.47 19.12
CA MET A 35 -7.70 -22.55 19.33
C MET A 35 -6.79 -22.45 18.10
N LEU A 36 -6.47 -23.59 17.46
CA LEU A 36 -5.68 -23.61 16.22
C LEU A 36 -6.43 -22.94 15.06
N ALA A 37 -7.73 -23.18 14.92
CA ALA A 37 -8.55 -22.54 13.90
C ALA A 37 -8.55 -21.01 14.06
N HIS A 38 -8.81 -20.51 15.27
CA HIS A 38 -8.74 -19.08 15.56
C HIS A 38 -7.35 -18.49 15.32
N GLY A 39 -6.29 -19.21 15.70
CA GLY A 39 -4.92 -18.79 15.41
C GLY A 39 -4.63 -18.67 13.92
N ALA A 40 -5.14 -19.61 13.11
CA ALA A 40 -5.01 -19.57 11.66
C ALA A 40 -5.78 -18.41 11.02
N ASP A 41 -7.00 -18.12 11.50
CA ASP A 41 -7.81 -17.00 11.03
C ASP A 41 -7.13 -15.65 11.31
N ILE A 42 -6.64 -15.45 12.54
CA ILE A 42 -5.90 -14.24 12.93
C ILE A 42 -4.64 -14.06 12.08
N TYR A 43 -3.90 -15.14 11.85
CA TYR A 43 -2.70 -15.10 11.01
C TYR A 43 -3.04 -14.70 9.57
N LYS A 44 -4.08 -15.31 8.99
CA LYS A 44 -4.56 -15.00 7.64
C LYS A 44 -4.97 -13.53 7.52
N GLU A 45 -5.77 -13.02 8.44
CA GLU A 45 -6.17 -11.60 8.46
C GLU A 45 -4.95 -10.67 8.57
N THR A 46 -4.01 -11.01 9.46
CA THR A 46 -2.77 -10.23 9.66
C THR A 46 -1.95 -10.15 8.38
N ILE A 47 -1.78 -11.27 7.67
CA ILE A 47 -1.03 -11.30 6.40
C ILE A 47 -1.72 -10.46 5.32
N TYR A 48 -3.05 -10.53 5.21
CA TYR A 48 -3.77 -9.69 4.24
C TYR A 48 -3.63 -8.20 4.55
N ARG A 49 -3.82 -7.81 5.82
CA ARG A 49 -3.65 -6.42 6.27
C ARG A 49 -2.22 -5.91 6.04
N GLN A 50 -1.21 -6.74 6.27
CA GLN A 50 0.19 -6.38 5.99
C GLN A 50 0.45 -6.22 4.49
N SER A 51 -0.09 -7.12 3.66
CA SER A 51 0.00 -7.02 2.20
C SER A 51 -0.68 -5.75 1.67
N PHE A 52 -1.88 -5.44 2.16
CA PHE A 52 -2.62 -4.21 1.88
C PHE A 52 -1.78 -2.96 2.17
N ILE A 53 -1.31 -2.82 3.41
CA ILE A 53 -0.51 -1.66 3.84
C ILE A 53 0.81 -1.60 3.04
N GLY A 54 1.43 -2.75 2.78
CA GLY A 54 2.67 -2.84 2.00
C GLY A 54 2.52 -2.35 0.56
N GLN A 55 1.44 -2.77 -0.12
CA GLN A 55 1.12 -2.31 -1.48
C GLN A 55 0.80 -0.81 -1.49
N ALA A 56 -0.10 -0.34 -0.62
CA ALA A 56 -0.47 1.06 -0.53
C ALA A 56 0.75 1.97 -0.25
N ARG A 57 1.60 1.56 0.70
CA ARG A 57 2.83 2.28 1.05
C ARG A 57 3.82 2.29 -0.12
N SER A 58 4.09 1.15 -0.73
CA SER A 58 5.06 1.08 -1.83
C SER A 58 4.63 1.91 -3.04
N ALA A 59 3.34 1.88 -3.39
CA ALA A 59 2.77 2.69 -4.45
C ALA A 59 2.88 4.19 -4.13
N PHE A 60 2.49 4.61 -2.93
CA PHE A 60 2.61 6.00 -2.49
C PHE A 60 4.07 6.50 -2.49
N TRP A 61 5.00 5.71 -1.96
CA TRP A 61 6.43 6.07 -1.97
C TRP A 61 6.98 6.18 -3.38
N ARG A 62 6.55 5.31 -4.30
CA ARG A 62 6.96 5.40 -5.69
C ARG A 62 6.48 6.70 -6.31
N MET A 63 5.20 7.06 -6.15
CA MET A 63 4.65 8.34 -6.61
C MET A 63 5.38 9.53 -6.00
N SER A 64 5.61 9.50 -4.69
CA SER A 64 6.31 10.57 -3.97
C SER A 64 7.75 10.75 -4.47
N ARG A 65 8.45 9.66 -4.74
CA ARG A 65 9.80 9.71 -5.31
C ARG A 65 9.78 10.31 -6.72
N GLU A 66 8.95 9.76 -7.62
CA GLU A 66 8.94 10.20 -9.03
C GLU A 66 8.45 11.64 -9.21
N SER A 67 7.48 12.08 -8.40
CA SER A 67 7.05 13.48 -8.38
C SER A 67 8.14 14.44 -7.90
N GLY A 68 8.93 14.04 -6.90
CA GLY A 68 10.07 14.81 -6.42
C GLY A 68 11.17 14.96 -7.48
N LEU A 69 11.28 14.04 -8.43
CA LEU A 69 12.27 14.06 -9.50
C LEU A 69 11.91 14.98 -10.68
N GLN A 70 10.73 15.61 -10.67
CA GLN A 70 10.31 16.50 -11.74
C GLN A 70 11.32 17.65 -11.92
N ARG A 71 11.78 17.81 -13.17
CA ARG A 71 12.84 18.76 -13.53
C ARG A 71 12.36 20.20 -13.69
N SER A 72 11.13 20.41 -14.16
CA SER A 72 10.61 21.74 -14.51
C SER A 72 9.10 21.82 -14.28
N ALA A 73 8.62 23.00 -13.89
CA ALA A 73 7.19 23.27 -13.68
C ALA A 73 6.39 23.10 -14.97
N SER A 74 6.99 23.48 -16.11
CA SER A 74 6.43 23.30 -17.45
C SER A 74 6.02 21.86 -17.78
N ASN A 75 6.72 20.86 -17.24
CA ASN A 75 6.43 19.45 -17.50
C ASN A 75 5.13 18.99 -16.81
N PHE A 76 4.54 19.79 -15.93
CA PHE A 76 3.22 19.53 -15.37
C PHE A 76 2.07 19.94 -16.30
N THR A 77 2.32 20.42 -17.53
CA THR A 77 1.27 20.89 -18.46
C THR A 77 0.12 19.89 -18.64
N LEU A 78 0.43 18.59 -18.70
CA LEU A 78 -0.57 17.52 -18.85
C LEU A 78 -1.09 16.99 -17.50
N SER A 79 -0.54 17.44 -16.38
CA SER A 79 -0.93 16.99 -15.06
C SER A 79 -2.19 17.69 -14.57
N GLY A 80 -2.93 17.05 -13.69
CA GLY A 80 -4.18 17.52 -13.12
C GLY A 80 -4.57 16.69 -11.90
N PRO A 81 -5.82 16.76 -11.42
CA PRO A 81 -6.24 16.04 -10.21
C PRO A 81 -6.16 14.51 -10.32
N LYS A 82 -6.30 13.95 -11.52
CA LYS A 82 -6.28 12.49 -11.77
C LYS A 82 -5.06 11.98 -12.52
N TYR A 83 -4.21 12.87 -13.02
CA TYR A 83 -3.01 12.52 -13.75
C TYR A 83 -1.82 13.29 -13.23
N LEU A 84 -0.71 12.58 -13.04
CA LEU A 84 0.56 13.19 -12.71
C LEU A 84 1.59 12.78 -13.74
N TYR A 85 2.06 13.75 -14.50
CA TYR A 85 3.16 13.60 -15.44
C TYR A 85 4.43 14.14 -14.79
N SER A 86 5.45 13.29 -14.70
CA SER A 86 6.77 13.69 -14.23
C SER A 86 7.81 13.40 -15.31
N ARG A 87 8.73 14.36 -15.49
CA ARG A 87 9.89 14.20 -16.35
C ARG A 87 11.15 14.49 -15.56
N ASN A 88 12.01 13.49 -15.45
CA ASN A 88 13.20 13.59 -14.63
C ASN A 88 14.38 14.27 -15.36
N ALA A 89 15.51 14.40 -14.66
CA ALA A 89 16.73 15.00 -15.21
C ALA A 89 17.30 14.27 -16.44
N HIS A 90 17.10 12.95 -16.51
CA HIS A 90 17.51 12.09 -17.62
C HIS A 90 16.50 12.06 -18.77
N ASN A 91 15.50 12.96 -18.75
CA ASN A 91 14.50 13.10 -19.80
C ASN A 91 13.51 11.92 -19.87
N GLU A 92 13.46 11.08 -18.83
CA GLU A 92 12.52 9.98 -18.71
C GLU A 92 11.16 10.51 -18.25
N ASN A 93 10.12 10.15 -18.98
CA ASN A 93 8.74 10.52 -18.66
C ASN A 93 8.06 9.36 -17.94
N VAL A 94 7.30 9.70 -16.91
CA VAL A 94 6.43 8.77 -16.21
C VAL A 94 5.06 9.39 -16.00
N GLU A 95 4.03 8.56 -16.06
CA GLU A 95 2.65 8.96 -15.81
C GLU A 95 2.07 8.11 -14.67
N PHE A 96 1.36 8.78 -13.76
CA PHE A 96 0.45 8.12 -12.84
C PHE A 96 -0.99 8.53 -13.17
N SER A 97 -1.87 7.53 -13.29
CA SER A 97 -3.28 7.73 -13.62
C SER A 97 -4.18 7.15 -12.53
N LEU A 98 -5.20 7.91 -12.14
CA LEU A 98 -6.21 7.58 -11.14
C LEU A 98 -7.61 7.37 -11.76
N LEU A 99 -7.67 7.02 -13.06
CA LEU A 99 -8.94 6.91 -13.79
C LEU A 99 -9.69 5.60 -13.55
N ASN A 100 -8.95 4.50 -13.49
CA ASN A 100 -9.53 3.18 -13.40
C ASN A 100 -10.01 2.93 -11.98
N VAL A 101 -11.21 2.36 -11.83
CA VAL A 101 -11.76 2.04 -10.52
C VAL A 101 -10.78 1.14 -9.78
N SER A 102 -10.38 1.56 -8.58
CA SER A 102 -9.46 0.82 -7.71
C SER A 102 -8.00 0.74 -8.16
N ASP A 103 -7.66 1.09 -9.39
CA ASP A 103 -6.30 0.91 -9.89
C ASP A 103 -5.47 2.19 -9.84
N LEU A 104 -4.23 2.03 -9.38
CA LEU A 104 -3.16 2.99 -9.51
C LEU A 104 -2.11 2.43 -10.46
N ASN A 105 -1.98 3.05 -11.62
CA ASN A 105 -1.06 2.63 -12.66
C ASN A 105 0.14 3.58 -12.78
N TYR A 106 1.29 3.00 -13.10
CA TYR A 106 2.50 3.71 -13.50
C TYR A 106 2.84 3.36 -14.94
N THR A 107 2.88 4.36 -15.81
CA THR A 107 3.28 4.19 -17.21
C THR A 107 4.68 4.74 -17.41
N ALA A 108 5.60 3.88 -17.82
CA ALA A 108 6.98 4.26 -18.11
C ALA A 108 7.13 4.87 -19.50
N ILE A 109 8.29 5.46 -19.78
CA ILE A 109 8.65 6.03 -21.10
C ILE A 109 8.54 5.02 -22.25
N SER A 110 8.69 3.71 -21.99
CA SER A 110 8.51 2.64 -22.97
C SER A 110 7.05 2.46 -23.41
N GLY A 111 6.09 3.16 -22.77
CA GLY A 111 4.66 2.92 -22.91
C GLY A 111 4.14 1.73 -22.10
N THR A 112 5.03 1.02 -21.41
CA THR A 112 4.63 -0.11 -20.56
C THR A 112 3.93 0.39 -19.30
N THR A 113 2.73 -0.11 -19.04
CA THR A 113 1.95 0.19 -17.84
C THR A 113 2.17 -0.91 -16.80
N TYR A 114 2.47 -0.50 -15.58
CA TYR A 114 2.65 -1.37 -14.43
C TYR A 114 1.60 -1.02 -13.36
N PRO A 115 0.78 -1.99 -12.91
CA PRO A 115 -0.11 -1.78 -11.79
C PRO A 115 0.71 -1.64 -10.51
N LEU A 116 0.49 -0.57 -9.75
CA LEU A 116 1.12 -0.34 -8.45
C LEU A 116 0.22 -0.75 -7.30
N SER A 117 -1.10 -0.61 -7.47
CA SER A 117 -2.11 -1.04 -6.51
C SER A 117 -3.44 -1.21 -7.21
N SER A 118 -4.24 -2.18 -6.76
CA SER A 118 -5.64 -2.39 -7.17
C SER A 118 -6.62 -2.08 -6.04
N GLN A 119 -6.21 -1.22 -5.10
CA GLN A 119 -6.95 -0.90 -3.86
C GLN A 119 -7.13 0.62 -3.68
N LEU A 120 -6.85 1.42 -4.71
CA LEU A 120 -6.92 2.87 -4.67
C LEU A 120 -8.38 3.34 -4.68
N LYS A 121 -8.80 4.07 -3.66
CA LYS A 121 -10.10 4.74 -3.67
C LYS A 121 -10.01 6.01 -4.51
N THR A 122 -10.23 5.87 -5.82
CA THR A 122 -10.06 6.95 -6.81
C THR A 122 -10.91 8.18 -6.52
N SER A 123 -12.12 8.03 -5.97
CA SER A 123 -12.99 9.16 -5.61
C SER A 123 -12.45 10.02 -4.48
N GLU A 124 -11.57 9.48 -3.63
CA GLU A 124 -10.95 10.19 -2.50
C GLU A 124 -9.47 10.50 -2.73
N SER A 125 -8.93 10.08 -3.88
CA SER A 125 -7.53 10.22 -4.24
C SER A 125 -7.35 11.26 -5.33
N LEU A 126 -6.40 12.17 -5.13
CA LEU A 126 -6.17 13.28 -6.05
C LEU A 126 -4.79 13.91 -5.87
N PHE A 127 -4.33 14.54 -6.94
CA PHE A 127 -3.16 15.42 -6.94
C PHE A 127 -3.59 16.87 -6.80
N ARG A 128 -2.96 17.63 -5.90
CA ARG A 128 -3.15 19.09 -5.81
C ARG A 128 -1.86 19.82 -6.11
N TYR A 129 -2.00 21.00 -6.72
CA TYR A 129 -0.87 21.82 -7.12
C TYR A 129 -1.02 23.20 -6.50
N TYR A 130 0.07 23.75 -6.01
CA TYR A 130 0.11 25.04 -5.35
C TYR A 130 1.05 25.97 -6.10
N ASN A 131 0.62 27.22 -6.23
CA ASN A 131 1.42 28.27 -6.88
C ASN A 131 2.50 28.82 -5.93
N GLN A 132 3.25 29.83 -6.41
CA GLN A 132 4.33 30.47 -5.64
C GLN A 132 3.87 31.19 -4.35
N SER A 133 2.57 31.49 -4.26
CA SER A 133 1.93 32.08 -3.07
C SER A 133 1.33 31.01 -2.15
N PHE A 134 1.66 29.73 -2.37
CA PHE A 134 1.10 28.58 -1.65
C PHE A 134 -0.43 28.49 -1.70
N THR A 135 -1.05 29.07 -2.73
CA THR A 135 -2.48 28.95 -2.98
C THR A 135 -2.71 27.80 -3.95
N GLU A 136 -3.70 26.97 -3.65
CA GLU A 136 -4.08 25.84 -4.51
C GLU A 136 -4.58 26.33 -5.86
N ILE A 137 -4.07 25.74 -6.94
CA ILE A 137 -4.57 25.92 -8.29
C ILE A 137 -5.82 25.04 -8.41
N GLN A 138 -6.99 25.67 -8.37
CA GLN A 138 -8.27 24.98 -8.47
C GLN A 138 -8.47 24.39 -9.87
N LEU A 139 -8.60 23.07 -9.94
CA LEU A 139 -8.80 22.32 -11.18
C LEU A 139 -10.03 21.43 -11.04
N SER A 140 -10.83 21.35 -12.10
CA SER A 140 -11.87 20.31 -12.20
C SER A 140 -11.25 18.92 -12.40
N GLU A 141 -11.98 17.85 -12.11
CA GLU A 141 -11.46 16.47 -12.04
C GLU A 141 -10.61 16.03 -13.26
N ASN A 142 -11.05 16.38 -14.47
CA ASN A 142 -10.37 16.02 -15.73
C ASN A 142 -9.61 17.19 -16.36
N GLN A 143 -9.44 18.29 -15.65
CA GLN A 143 -8.73 19.46 -16.14
C GLN A 143 -7.22 19.29 -15.93
N THR A 144 -6.44 19.63 -16.96
CA THR A 144 -4.98 19.72 -16.86
C THR A 144 -4.55 21.14 -16.53
N LEU A 145 -3.32 21.29 -16.00
CA LEU A 145 -2.75 22.58 -15.65
C LEU A 145 -2.54 23.50 -16.85
N GLY A 146 -2.24 22.96 -18.04
CA GLY A 146 -1.99 23.75 -19.22
C GLY A 146 -0.91 24.81 -18.98
N SER A 147 -1.22 26.07 -19.29
CA SER A 147 -0.31 27.21 -19.07
C SER A 147 -0.04 27.52 -17.59
N GLN A 148 -0.92 27.10 -16.67
CA GLN A 148 -0.74 27.31 -15.22
C GLN A 148 0.36 26.43 -14.64
N ALA A 149 0.81 25.39 -15.38
CA ALA A 149 1.88 24.50 -14.97
C ALA A 149 3.17 25.25 -14.60
N GLU A 150 3.48 26.34 -15.30
CA GLU A 150 4.62 27.21 -15.01
C GLU A 150 4.57 27.84 -13.62
N THR A 151 3.41 27.95 -13.00
CA THR A 151 3.26 28.61 -11.70
C THR A 151 3.41 27.65 -10.52
N VAL A 152 3.44 26.34 -10.79
CA VAL A 152 3.51 25.29 -9.78
C VAL A 152 4.82 25.37 -9.00
N GLN A 153 4.73 25.46 -7.67
CA GLN A 153 5.87 25.42 -6.75
C GLN A 153 5.86 24.18 -5.87
N LEU A 154 4.66 23.71 -5.49
CA LEU A 154 4.47 22.61 -4.55
C LEU A 154 3.37 21.67 -5.05
N LEU A 155 3.61 20.37 -4.90
CA LEU A 155 2.66 19.31 -5.19
C LEU A 155 2.18 18.71 -3.87
N GLN A 156 0.90 18.38 -3.77
CA GLN A 156 0.39 17.48 -2.74
C GLN A 156 -0.10 16.20 -3.38
N LEU A 157 0.42 15.08 -2.88
CA LEU A 157 -0.14 13.76 -3.12
C LEU A 157 -1.10 13.45 -1.98
N ASP A 158 -2.33 13.08 -2.29
CA ASP A 158 -3.34 12.70 -1.30
C ASP A 158 -4.09 11.46 -1.79
N MET A 159 -3.69 10.30 -1.27
CA MET A 159 -4.09 8.99 -1.77
C MET A 159 -4.79 8.19 -0.67
N SER A 160 -6.01 7.74 -0.94
CA SER A 160 -6.81 6.89 -0.08
C SER A 160 -6.85 5.49 -0.67
N PHE A 161 -6.55 4.48 0.13
CA PHE A 161 -6.61 3.07 -0.24
C PHE A 161 -7.62 2.36 0.65
N LYS A 162 -8.36 1.41 0.08
CA LYS A 162 -9.36 0.62 0.79
C LYS A 162 -9.36 -0.82 0.30
N GLN A 163 -9.35 -1.76 1.23
CA GLN A 163 -9.60 -3.17 1.00
C GLN A 163 -10.53 -3.68 2.10
N ASP A 164 -11.71 -4.18 1.72
CA ASP A 164 -12.75 -4.62 2.67
C ASP A 164 -13.07 -3.55 3.71
N ASP A 165 -12.84 -3.82 5.00
CA ASP A 165 -13.02 -2.88 6.11
C ASP A 165 -11.76 -2.04 6.43
N ASP A 166 -10.62 -2.43 5.87
CA ASP A 166 -9.35 -1.73 6.08
C ASP A 166 -9.22 -0.55 5.12
N SER A 167 -8.79 0.59 5.67
CA SER A 167 -8.49 1.79 4.89
C SER A 167 -7.24 2.48 5.41
N VAL A 168 -6.48 3.09 4.50
CA VAL A 168 -5.30 3.88 4.82
C VAL A 168 -5.23 5.07 3.88
N ARG A 169 -4.88 6.24 4.41
CA ARG A 169 -4.68 7.45 3.62
C ARG A 169 -3.27 7.97 3.82
N PHE A 170 -2.59 8.25 2.73
CA PHE A 170 -1.26 8.85 2.72
C PHE A 170 -1.34 10.22 2.08
N SER A 171 -0.80 11.23 2.76
CA SER A 171 -0.67 12.56 2.19
C SER A 171 0.74 13.11 2.41
N SER A 172 1.29 13.76 1.38
CA SER A 172 2.58 14.42 1.46
C SER A 172 2.60 15.64 0.56
N TYR A 173 3.24 16.70 1.05
CA TYR A 173 3.64 17.86 0.26
C TYR A 173 5.06 17.64 -0.26
N ILE A 174 5.28 17.92 -1.54
CA ILE A 174 6.51 17.63 -2.24
C ILE A 174 6.93 18.89 -2.97
N TYR A 175 8.15 19.35 -2.68
CA TYR A 175 8.84 20.30 -3.52
C TYR A 175 9.57 19.51 -4.61
N PRO A 176 9.16 19.62 -5.89
CA PRO A 176 9.93 19.05 -6.97
C PRO A 176 11.34 19.61 -7.02
N ASN A 177 12.27 18.84 -7.59
CA ASN A 177 13.68 19.17 -7.56
C ASN A 177 13.94 20.58 -8.13
N ASN A 178 14.70 21.39 -7.38
CA ASN A 178 15.00 22.80 -7.65
C ASN A 178 13.84 23.81 -7.54
N PHE A 179 12.59 23.41 -7.29
CA PHE A 179 11.47 24.37 -7.20
C PHE A 179 11.55 25.25 -5.95
N ARG A 180 12.30 24.83 -4.93
CA ARG A 180 12.59 25.63 -3.73
C ARG A 180 13.54 26.80 -4.02
N TYR A 181 14.39 26.68 -5.04
CA TYR A 181 15.49 27.63 -5.30
C TYR A 181 15.26 28.54 -6.51
N GLY A 182 14.12 28.36 -7.21
CA GLY A 182 13.75 29.15 -8.39
C GLY A 182 13.82 28.35 -9.69
N LYS A 183 13.51 29.02 -10.81
CA LYS A 183 13.52 28.38 -12.14
C LYS A 183 14.91 28.44 -12.77
N LYS A 184 15.26 27.42 -13.57
CA LYS A 184 16.43 27.48 -14.47
C LYS A 184 16.21 28.65 -15.44
N MET A 185 17.09 29.64 -15.44
CA MET A 185 17.06 30.75 -16.39
C MET A 185 17.58 30.31 -17.76
N SER A 186 17.03 30.89 -18.84
CA SER A 186 17.29 30.52 -20.24
C SER A 186 18.75 30.70 -20.70
N TYR A 187 19.59 31.41 -19.95
CA TYR A 187 20.97 31.72 -20.35
C TYR A 187 22.01 30.65 -19.98
N HIS A 188 21.56 29.51 -19.45
CA HIS A 188 22.42 28.38 -19.09
C HIS A 188 22.09 27.17 -19.96
N ASP A 189 22.36 27.25 -21.26
CA ASP A 189 22.40 26.09 -22.15
C ASP A 189 23.85 25.80 -22.57
#